data_AF-A0A8S2LZ26-F1
#
_entry.id   AF-A0A8S2LZ26-F1
#
_cell.length_a   1.000
_cell.length_b   1.000
_cell.length_c   1.000
_cell.angle_alpha   90.00
_cell.angle_beta   90.00
_cell.angle_gamma   90.00
#
_symmetry.space_group_name_H-M   'P 1'
#
loop_
_entity.id
_entity.type
_entity.pdbx_description
1 polymer ?
#
loop_
_entity_poly.entity_id
_entity_poly.type
_entity_poly.pdbx_seq_one_letter_code
_entity_poly.pdbx_strand_id
1 'polypeptide(L)'
;VYDLRKWCNDHKDGGDSSHSTFVPYYSIDNVDNIFVLFTTKQLIQQTQFTTLLQVDATYKITWNELPLLVFGASDADRHFRPFGIALVSSDESSACYEQLF
;
A
#
# COMPACT_ATOMS: atom_id res chain seq x y z
N VAL A 1 -0.43 -9.40 -14.94
CA VAL A 1 0.77 -8.54 -14.67
C VAL A 1 0.83 -7.32 -15.58
N TYR A 2 0.79 -7.48 -16.92
CA TYR A 2 0.85 -6.34 -17.85
C TYR A 2 -0.25 -5.29 -17.61
N ASP A 3 -1.51 -5.74 -17.46
CA ASP A 3 -2.63 -4.83 -17.21
C ASP A 3 -2.54 -4.11 -15.87
N LEU A 4 -2.05 -4.79 -14.83
CA LEU A 4 -1.83 -4.18 -13.52
C LEU A 4 -0.74 -3.11 -13.58
N ARG A 5 0.39 -3.40 -14.25
CA ARG A 5 1.48 -2.44 -14.43
C ARG A 5 1.01 -1.22 -15.23
N LYS A 6 0.20 -1.42 -16.27
CA LYS A 6 -0.41 -0.32 -17.03
C LYS A 6 -1.31 0.52 -16.14
N TRP A 7 -2.22 -0.11 -15.41
CA TRP A 7 -3.14 0.58 -14.50
C TRP A 7 -2.39 1.40 -13.44
N CYS A 8 -1.32 0.83 -12.85
CA CYS A 8 -0.50 1.53 -11.87
C CYS A 8 0.18 2.77 -12.45
N ASN A 9 0.62 2.73 -13.72
CA ASN A 9 1.16 3.92 -14.41
C ASN A 9 0.10 4.99 -14.61
N ASP A 10 -1.10 4.59 -15.03
CA ASP A 10 -2.20 5.52 -15.30
C ASP A 10 -2.70 6.23 -14.02
N HIS A 11 -2.42 5.66 -12.84
CA HIS A 11 -2.92 6.15 -11.53
C HIS A 11 -1.82 6.63 -10.57
N LYS A 12 -0.62 6.99 -11.06
CA LYS A 12 0.50 7.45 -10.20
C LYS A 12 0.27 8.80 -9.50
N ASP A 13 -0.38 9.74 -10.17
CA ASP A 13 -0.39 11.15 -9.71
C ASP A 13 -1.66 11.53 -8.91
N GLY A 14 -2.56 10.55 -8.76
CA GLY A 14 -3.72 10.60 -7.87
C GLY A 14 -4.82 11.59 -8.19
N GLY A 15 -4.94 12.00 -9.46
CA GLY A 15 -6.02 12.86 -9.93
C GLY A 15 -6.12 14.18 -9.18
N ASP A 16 -7.22 14.91 -9.41
CA ASP A 16 -7.40 16.24 -8.81
C ASP A 16 -8.00 16.19 -7.39
N SER A 17 -8.62 15.06 -7.00
CA SER A 17 -9.27 14.91 -5.71
C SER A 17 -8.28 14.47 -4.62
N SER A 18 -8.45 15.00 -3.40
CA SER A 18 -7.68 14.55 -2.23
C SER A 18 -8.01 13.12 -1.79
N HIS A 19 -9.19 12.63 -2.20
CA HIS A 19 -9.73 11.31 -1.83
C HIS A 19 -9.62 10.27 -2.93
N SER A 20 -9.16 10.63 -4.13
CA SER A 20 -8.92 9.63 -5.18
C SER A 20 -7.76 8.73 -4.79
N THR A 21 -7.98 7.42 -4.95
CA THR A 21 -6.93 6.42 -4.77
C THR A 21 -5.87 6.58 -5.86
N PHE A 22 -4.62 6.43 -5.47
CA PHE A 22 -3.49 6.52 -6.36
C PHE A 22 -2.36 5.58 -5.93
N VAL A 23 -1.41 5.39 -6.85
CA VAL A 23 -0.26 4.49 -6.68
C VAL A 23 1.02 5.31 -6.53
N PRO A 24 1.39 5.72 -5.30
CA PRO A 24 2.63 6.47 -5.06
C PRO A 24 3.88 5.65 -5.43
N TYR A 25 3.81 4.34 -5.27
CA TYR A 25 4.93 3.44 -5.55
C TYR A 25 4.41 2.06 -5.93
N TYR A 26 5.10 1.43 -6.88
CA TYR A 26 4.93 0.01 -7.18
C TYR A 26 6.24 -0.56 -7.73
N SER A 27 6.47 -1.85 -7.44
CA SER A 27 7.51 -2.68 -8.06
C SER A 27 6.85 -3.94 -8.58
N ILE A 28 6.99 -4.22 -9.88
CA ILE A 28 6.37 -5.39 -10.50
C ILE A 28 7.40 -5.96 -11.48
N ASP A 29 8.07 -7.03 -11.08
CA ASP A 29 9.08 -7.71 -11.90
C ASP A 29 8.52 -8.96 -12.57
N ASN A 30 7.88 -9.83 -11.79
CA ASN A 30 7.21 -11.05 -12.26
C ASN A 30 5.98 -11.35 -11.39
N VAL A 31 5.37 -12.54 -11.54
CA VAL A 31 4.20 -12.93 -10.73
C VAL A 31 4.56 -13.12 -9.25
N ASP A 32 5.80 -13.54 -9.00
CA ASP A 32 6.32 -13.86 -7.66
C ASP A 32 6.88 -12.62 -6.94
N ASN A 33 6.96 -11.47 -7.61
CA ASN A 33 7.49 -10.22 -7.07
C ASN A 33 6.62 -9.06 -7.54
N ILE A 34 5.58 -8.83 -6.76
CA ILE A 34 4.58 -7.77 -6.94
C ILE A 34 4.53 -6.98 -5.66
N PHE A 35 4.68 -5.67 -5.77
CA PHE A 35 4.40 -4.69 -4.74
C PHE A 35 3.65 -3.52 -5.36
N VAL A 36 2.47 -3.20 -4.84
CA VAL A 36 1.72 -2.03 -5.28
C VAL A 36 1.13 -1.33 -4.07
N LEU A 37 1.53 -0.09 -3.83
CA LEU A 37 1.00 0.73 -2.76
C LEU A 37 -0.23 1.50 -3.24
N PHE A 38 -1.33 1.41 -2.50
CA PHE A 38 -2.55 2.17 -2.74
C PHE A 38 -2.81 3.10 -1.56
N THR A 39 -3.01 4.39 -1.84
CA THR A 39 -3.35 5.39 -0.82
C THR A 39 -4.14 6.55 -1.45
N THR A 40 -4.49 7.55 -0.66
CA THR A 40 -5.04 8.84 -1.11
C THR A 40 -4.13 9.97 -0.67
N LYS A 41 -4.21 11.14 -1.33
CA LYS A 41 -3.37 12.30 -0.98
C LYS A 41 -3.58 12.73 0.47
N GLN A 42 -4.83 12.68 0.94
CA GLN A 42 -5.14 13.02 2.33
C GLN A 42 -4.52 12.03 3.32
N LEU A 43 -4.61 10.72 3.05
CA LEU A 43 -4.11 9.68 3.96
C LEU A 43 -2.59 9.69 4.03
N ILE A 44 -1.89 9.77 2.89
CA ILE A 44 -0.43 9.78 2.88
C ILE A 44 0.13 11.04 3.56
N GLN A 45 -0.57 12.18 3.46
CA GLN A 45 -0.20 13.39 4.20
C GLN A 45 -0.29 13.22 5.73
N GLN A 46 -1.10 12.29 6.24
CA GLN A 46 -1.16 12.07 7.69
C GLN A 46 0.11 11.40 8.23
N THR A 47 0.90 10.73 7.38
CA THR A 47 2.16 10.09 7.78
C THR A 47 3.16 11.09 8.36
N GLN A 48 3.11 12.37 7.93
CA GLN A 48 4.01 13.42 8.43
C GLN A 48 3.83 13.73 9.92
N PHE A 49 2.71 13.33 10.53
CA PHE A 49 2.40 13.59 11.94
C PHE A 49 2.74 12.41 12.85
N THR A 50 3.28 11.32 12.31
CA THR A 50 3.72 10.16 13.08
C THR A 50 5.18 9.86 12.82
N THR A 51 5.88 9.37 13.85
CA THR A 51 7.26 8.87 13.75
C THR A 51 7.31 7.35 13.63
N LEU A 52 6.18 6.67 13.82
CA LEU A 52 6.08 5.22 13.78
C LEU A 52 4.98 4.82 12.80
N LEU A 53 5.34 3.99 11.83
CA LEU A 53 4.39 3.28 10.97
C LEU A 53 4.25 1.84 11.48
N GLN A 54 3.02 1.39 11.49
CA GLN A 54 2.63 0.02 11.78
C GLN A 54 2.21 -0.62 10.46
N VAL A 55 2.68 -1.83 10.22
CA VAL A 55 2.31 -2.65 9.06
C VAL A 55 1.77 -3.96 9.60
N ASP A 56 0.60 -4.37 9.11
CA ASP A 56 -0.02 -5.64 9.48
C ASP A 56 -0.44 -6.40 8.22
N ALA A 57 -0.18 -7.71 8.21
CA ALA A 57 -0.59 -8.60 7.15
C ALA A 57 -2.01 -9.09 7.43
N THR A 58 -2.97 -8.65 6.63
CA THR A 58 -4.35 -9.13 6.75
C THR A 58 -4.57 -10.34 5.85
N TYR A 59 -4.33 -11.55 6.38
CA TYR A 59 -4.68 -12.83 5.72
C TYR A 59 -6.16 -12.97 5.30
N LYS A 60 -7.02 -12.07 5.76
CA LYS A 60 -8.46 -12.04 5.44
C LYS A 60 -8.78 -11.23 4.18
N ILE A 61 -7.85 -10.42 3.68
CA ILE A 61 -8.07 -9.58 2.50
C ILE A 61 -7.01 -9.94 1.47
N THR A 62 -7.43 -10.65 0.43
CA THR A 62 -6.57 -11.05 -0.69
C THR A 62 -7.13 -10.49 -2.00
N TRP A 63 -6.26 -10.26 -2.97
CA TRP A 63 -6.65 -9.95 -4.34
C TRP A 63 -6.03 -10.97 -5.28
N ASN A 64 -6.85 -11.82 -5.90
CA ASN A 64 -6.39 -12.94 -6.73
C ASN A 64 -5.33 -13.81 -6.01
N GLU A 65 -5.61 -14.22 -4.77
CA GLU A 65 -4.69 -15.01 -3.90
C GLU A 65 -3.39 -14.29 -3.50
N LEU A 66 -3.25 -13.00 -3.84
CA LEU A 66 -2.14 -12.18 -3.36
C LEU A 66 -2.53 -11.47 -2.05
N PRO A 67 -1.67 -11.51 -1.02
CA PRO A 67 -1.93 -10.86 0.26
C PRO A 67 -1.93 -9.34 0.15
N LEU A 68 -2.69 -8.72 1.05
CA LEU A 68 -2.71 -7.27 1.25
C LEU A 68 -2.14 -6.94 2.63
N LEU A 69 -1.14 -6.06 2.65
CA LEU A 69 -0.62 -5.44 3.86
C LEU A 69 -1.37 -4.12 4.10
N VAL A 70 -1.84 -3.90 5.31
CA VAL A 70 -2.39 -2.60 5.71
C VAL A 70 -1.32 -1.87 6.51
N PHE A 71 -1.05 -0.62 6.15
CA PHE A 71 -0.10 0.21 6.90
C PHE A 71 -0.80 1.47 7.40
N GLY A 72 -0.35 1.96 8.55
CA GLY A 72 -0.99 3.06 9.25
C GLY A 72 -0.22 3.45 10.51
N ALA A 73 -0.88 4.20 11.39
CA ALA A 73 -0.36 4.50 12.71
C ALA A 73 -1.48 4.53 13.74
N SER A 74 -1.12 4.39 15.01
CA SER A 74 -2.07 4.56 16.11
C SER A 74 -2.18 6.05 16.45
N ASP A 75 -3.40 6.54 16.61
CA ASP A 75 -3.64 7.89 17.11
C ASP A 75 -3.40 7.98 18.63
N ALA A 76 -3.56 9.18 19.19
CA ALA A 76 -3.38 9.44 20.62
C ALA A 76 -4.33 8.61 21.51
N ASP A 77 -5.47 8.19 20.96
CA ASP A 77 -6.47 7.36 21.63
C ASP A 77 -6.22 5.85 21.42
N ARG A 78 -5.05 5.49 20.85
CA ARG A 78 -4.62 4.11 20.57
C ARG A 78 -5.49 3.39 19.55
N HIS A 79 -6.19 4.12 18.69
CA HIS A 79 -6.89 3.53 17.55
C HIS A 79 -5.99 3.48 16.33
N PHE A 80 -5.92 2.32 15.70
CA PHE A 80 -5.21 2.17 14.42
C PHE A 80 -5.92 2.96 13.31
N ARG A 81 -5.18 3.82 12.64
CA ARG A 81 -5.62 4.63 11.50
C ARG A 81 -4.84 4.20 10.26
N PRO A 82 -5.47 3.52 9.29
CA PRO A 82 -4.79 3.10 8.08
C PRO A 82 -4.48 4.30 7.18
N PHE A 83 -3.29 4.30 6.59
CA PHE A 83 -2.87 5.27 5.58
C PHE A 83 -2.89 4.70 4.17
N GLY A 84 -2.91 3.38 4.03
CA GLY A 84 -3.06 2.74 2.75
C GLY A 84 -2.98 1.22 2.86
N ILE A 85 -2.95 0.59 1.69
CA ILE A 85 -2.88 -0.85 1.55
C ILE A 85 -1.81 -1.15 0.50
N ALA A 86 -0.96 -2.15 0.73
CA ALA A 86 -0.01 -2.65 -0.23
C ALA A 86 -0.43 -4.05 -0.70
N LEU A 87 -0.52 -4.24 -2.01
CA LEU A 87 -0.60 -5.58 -2.61
C LEU A 87 0.80 -6.15 -2.70
N VAL A 88 1.04 -7.31 -2.12
CA VAL A 88 2.35 -7.96 -2.10
C VAL A 88 2.30 -9.38 -2.68
N SER A 89 3.46 -9.94 -3.02
CA SER A 89 3.57 -11.32 -3.49
C SER A 89 3.16 -12.33 -2.42
N SER A 90 2.69 -13.50 -2.86
CA SER A 90 2.15 -14.55 -1.99
C SER A 90 3.16 -15.17 -1.02
N ASP A 91 4.45 -14.90 -1.21
CA ASP A 91 5.52 -15.44 -0.36
C ASP A 91 5.72 -14.64 0.95
N GLU A 92 5.05 -13.50 1.12
CA GLU A 92 5.13 -12.61 2.30
C GLU A 92 6.56 -12.46 2.85
N SER A 93 7.55 -12.39 1.96
CA SER A 93 8.95 -12.33 2.37
C SER A 93 9.27 -11.02 3.08
N SER A 94 10.33 -10.99 3.89
CA SER A 94 10.78 -9.77 4.58
C SER A 94 11.01 -8.59 3.63
N ALA A 95 11.39 -8.88 2.38
CA ALA A 95 11.55 -7.90 1.31
C ALA A 95 10.26 -7.12 1.00
N CYS A 96 9.08 -7.70 1.23
CA CYS A 96 7.80 -7.01 1.05
C CYS A 96 7.61 -5.87 2.04
N TYR A 97 8.15 -6.02 3.26
CA TYR A 97 8.10 -4.99 4.30
C TYR A 97 9.17 -3.92 4.10
N GLU A 98 10.33 -4.27 3.55
CA GLU A 98 11.40 -3.31 3.23
C GLU A 98 10.95 -2.27 2.19
N GLN A 99 10.03 -2.63 1.28
CA GLN A 99 9.52 -1.69 0.28
C GLN A 99 8.54 -0.63 0.85
N LEU A 100 8.16 -0.72 2.13
CA LEU A 100 7.34 0.27 2.83
C LEU A 100 8.15 1.34 3.57
N PHE A 101 9.48 1.19 3.69
CA PHE A 101 10.37 2.07 4.45
C PHE A 101 11.48 2.67 3.58
#